data_AF-A0A523T7Q4-F1
#
_entry.id   AF-A0A523T7Q4-F1
#
_cell.length_a   1.000
_cell.length_b   1.000
_cell.length_c   1.000
_cell.angle_alpha   90.00
_cell.angle_beta   90.00
_cell.angle_gamma   90.00
#
_symmetry.space_group_name_H-M   'P 1'
#
loop_
_entity.id
_entity.type
_entity.pdbx_description
1 polymer ?
#
loop_
_entity_poly.entity_id
_entity_poly.type
_entity_poly.pdbx_seq_one_letter_code
_entity_poly.pdbx_strand_id
1 'polypeptide(L)'
;MTKPTKTWSMVGRPSKTGERFKLTLGIFVCPECERRFRTVVGKEKERITLKGIVEEIKGVEKGLVQTLGDLREKVEKLKDERAELLEEIEELKRAGEEKANTLEEEVASLREEVEALKEMLGDLE
;
A
#
# COMPACT_ATOMS: atom_id res chain seq x y z
N MET A 1 -44.97 20.92 31.50
CA MET A 1 -44.57 19.68 30.79
C MET A 1 -44.96 18.48 31.64
N THR A 2 -45.72 17.53 31.09
CA THR A 2 -46.14 16.31 31.78
C THR A 2 -44.93 15.41 32.07
N LYS A 3 -44.91 14.73 33.22
CA LYS A 3 -43.85 13.76 33.55
C LYS A 3 -44.03 12.50 32.69
N PRO A 4 -42.93 11.86 32.23
CA PRO A 4 -43.03 10.63 31.45
C PRO A 4 -43.68 9.53 32.29
N THR A 5 -44.61 8.80 31.67
CA THR A 5 -45.32 7.66 32.28
C THR A 5 -44.40 6.47 32.50
N LYS A 6 -43.40 6.31 31.63
CA LYS A 6 -42.36 5.29 31.74
C LYS A 6 -41.08 5.79 31.11
N THR A 7 -39.95 5.48 31.74
CA THR A 7 -38.62 5.70 31.18
C THR A 7 -37.85 4.39 31.09
N TRP A 8 -36.97 4.28 30.09
CA TRP A 8 -35.99 3.21 29.99
C TRP A 8 -34.73 3.73 29.30
N SER A 9 -33.61 3.05 29.51
CA SER A 9 -32.35 3.36 28.86
C SER A 9 -32.01 2.32 27.79
N MET A 10 -31.42 2.76 26.69
CA MET A 10 -30.86 1.89 25.67
C MET A 10 -29.50 2.42 25.21
N VAL A 11 -28.56 1.51 24.93
CA VAL A 11 -27.26 1.86 24.38
C VAL A 11 -27.39 1.89 22.86
N GLY A 12 -27.07 3.03 22.26
CA GLY A 12 -27.09 3.21 20.81
C GLY A 12 -25.90 2.56 20.12
N ARG A 13 -26.01 2.37 18.80
CA ARG A 13 -24.88 1.93 17.97
C ARG A 13 -23.75 2.96 18.04
N PRO A 14 -22.46 2.55 18.07
CA PRO A 14 -21.34 3.49 18.02
C PRO A 14 -21.43 4.42 16.79
N SER A 15 -21.11 5.68 17.01
CA SER A 15 -21.00 6.69 15.96
C SER A 15 -19.76 6.45 15.09
N LYS A 16 -19.62 7.21 14.00
CA LYS A 16 -18.44 7.16 13.12
C LYS A 16 -17.12 7.50 13.84
N THR A 17 -17.20 8.16 14.98
CA THR A 17 -16.06 8.53 15.85
C THR A 17 -15.84 7.54 17.01
N GLY A 18 -16.54 6.39 17.01
CA GLY A 18 -16.43 5.37 18.07
C GLY A 18 -17.19 5.69 19.36
N GLU A 19 -17.75 6.89 19.49
CA GLU A 19 -18.52 7.29 20.66
C GLU A 19 -19.87 6.56 20.69
N ARG A 20 -20.20 5.97 21.84
CA ARG A 20 -21.51 5.40 22.14
C ARG A 20 -22.29 6.32 23.06
N PHE A 21 -23.60 6.37 22.88
CA PHE A 21 -24.49 7.16 23.73
C PHE A 21 -25.52 6.25 24.38
N LYS A 22 -25.68 6.40 25.69
CA LYS A 22 -26.83 5.86 26.43
C LYS A 22 -27.97 6.86 26.29
N LEU A 23 -29.01 6.46 25.56
CA LEU A 23 -30.22 7.24 25.38
C LEU A 23 -31.26 6.80 26.39
N THR A 24 -31.82 7.75 27.13
CA THR A 24 -32.99 7.54 27.98
C THR A 24 -34.22 8.02 27.21
N LEU A 25 -35.15 7.10 26.94
CA LEU A 25 -36.41 7.38 26.29
C LEU A 25 -37.51 7.49 27.35
N GLY A 26 -38.42 8.44 27.15
CA GLY A 26 -39.64 8.60 27.94
C GLY A 26 -40.87 8.41 27.06
N ILE A 27 -41.87 7.68 27.58
CA ILE A 27 -43.23 7.66 27.02
C ILE A 27 -44.06 8.74 27.69
N PHE A 28 -44.74 9.54 26.88
CA PHE A 28 -45.64 10.60 27.30
C PHE A 28 -47.04 10.33 26.74
N VAL A 29 -48.04 10.84 27.44
CA VAL A 29 -49.44 10.81 27.01
C VAL A 29 -49.89 12.25 26.82
N CYS A 30 -50.48 12.55 25.66
CA CYS A 30 -51.07 13.86 25.41
C CYS A 30 -52.33 14.03 26.27
N PRO A 31 -52.45 15.10 27.07
CA PRO A 31 -53.63 15.31 27.91
C PRO A 31 -54.89 15.66 27.10
N GLU A 32 -54.76 16.16 25.88
CA GLU A 32 -55.90 16.60 25.05
C GLU A 32 -56.49 15.48 24.17
N CYS A 33 -55.64 14.55 23.71
CA CYS A 33 -56.06 13.52 22.74
C CYS A 33 -55.62 12.10 23.12
N GLU A 34 -55.08 11.92 24.32
CA GLU A 34 -54.67 10.63 24.93
C GLU A 34 -53.63 9.80 24.13
N ARG A 35 -53.07 10.35 23.04
CA ARG A 35 -52.06 9.67 22.24
C ARG A 35 -50.75 9.51 23.01
N ARG A 36 -50.14 8.34 22.87
CA ARG A 36 -48.81 8.03 23.43
C ARG A 36 -47.72 8.38 22.43
N PHE A 37 -46.70 9.11 22.86
CA PHE A 37 -45.52 9.38 22.06
C PHE A 37 -44.24 9.13 22.85
N ARG A 38 -43.15 8.85 22.14
CA ARG A 38 -41.83 8.62 22.70
C ARG A 38 -40.94 9.81 22.39
N THR A 39 -40.16 10.27 23.37
CA THR A 39 -39.12 11.26 23.13
C THR A 39 -37.87 10.93 23.94
N VAL A 40 -36.73 11.42 23.48
CA VAL A 40 -35.45 11.31 24.19
C VAL A 40 -35.46 12.31 25.33
N VAL A 41 -35.34 11.81 26.55
CA VAL A 41 -35.34 12.61 27.79
C VAL A 41 -33.94 12.73 28.39
N GLY A 42 -32.99 11.91 27.94
CA GLY A 42 -31.59 11.98 28.36
C GLY A 42 -30.66 11.40 27.30
N LYS A 43 -29.49 12.02 27.15
CA LYS A 43 -28.39 11.54 26.30
C LYS A 43 -27.10 11.65 27.08
N GLU A 44 -26.52 10.52 27.42
CA GLU A 44 -25.24 10.44 28.14
C GLU A 44 -24.20 9.77 27.25
N LYS A 45 -22.98 10.33 27.22
CA LYS A 45 -21.86 9.70 26.51
C LYS A 45 -21.45 8.46 27.31
N GLU A 46 -21.56 7.29 26.69
CA GLU A 46 -21.07 6.05 27.29
C GLU A 46 -19.55 6.13 27.36
N ARG A 47 -18.96 5.81 28.52
CA ARG A 47 -17.51 5.73 28.64
C ARG A 47 -17.01 4.68 27.66
N ILE A 48 -16.04 5.07 26.82
CA ILE A 48 -15.33 4.14 25.95
C ILE A 48 -14.84 2.99 26.83
N THR A 49 -15.27 1.77 26.51
CA THR A 49 -14.88 0.60 27.30
C THR A 49 -13.48 0.20 26.88
N LEU A 50 -12.64 -0.15 27.85
CA LEU A 50 -11.30 -0.70 27.58
C LEU A 50 -11.37 -1.89 26.60
N LYS A 51 -12.45 -2.67 26.66
CA LYS A 51 -12.72 -3.77 25.74
C LYS A 51 -12.80 -3.33 24.28
N GLY A 52 -13.49 -2.22 23.97
CA GLY A 52 -13.61 -1.73 22.59
C GLY A 52 -12.26 -1.26 22.02
N ILE A 53 -11.48 -0.54 22.83
CA ILE A 53 -10.12 -0.11 22.43
C ILE A 53 -9.23 -1.33 22.15
N VAL A 54 -9.32 -2.37 22.98
CA VAL A 54 -8.55 -3.61 22.77
C VAL A 54 -8.95 -4.32 21.47
N GLU A 55 -10.23 -4.33 21.11
CA GLU A 55 -10.69 -4.90 19.83
C GLU A 55 -10.18 -4.11 18.62
N GLU A 56 -10.17 -2.78 18.70
CA GLU A 56 -9.60 -1.91 17.65
C GLU A 56 -8.09 -2.12 17.49
N ILE A 57 -7.34 -2.15 18.60
CA ILE A 57 -5.88 -2.40 18.58
C ILE A 57 -5.58 -3.75 17.93
N LYS A 58 -6.33 -4.81 18.25
CA LYS A 58 -6.16 -6.13 17.62
C LYS A 58 -6.41 -6.09 16.11
N GLY A 59 -7.38 -5.31 15.65
CA GLY A 59 -7.64 -5.11 14.23
C GLY A 59 -6.46 -4.43 13.52
N VAL A 60 -5.93 -3.37 14.13
CA VAL A 60 -4.75 -2.65 13.62
C VAL A 60 -3.52 -3.58 13.59
N GLU A 61 -3.25 -4.30 14.67
CA GLU A 61 -2.14 -5.25 14.78
C GLU A 61 -2.22 -6.31 13.66
N LYS A 62 -3.39 -6.91 13.45
CA LYS A 62 -3.59 -7.89 12.37
C LYS A 62 -3.33 -7.30 10.99
N GLY A 63 -3.82 -6.08 10.72
CA GLY A 63 -3.60 -5.41 9.43
C GLY A 63 -2.13 -5.07 9.18
N LEU A 64 -1.40 -4.65 10.22
CA LEU A 64 0.04 -4.39 10.15
C LEU A 64 0.83 -5.67 9.88
N VAL A 65 0.52 -6.78 10.57
CA VAL A 65 1.18 -8.08 10.35
C VAL A 65 1.02 -8.54 8.90
N GLN A 66 -0.19 -8.40 8.34
CA GLN A 66 -0.43 -8.74 6.93
C GLN A 66 0.39 -7.85 5.99
N THR A 67 0.32 -6.53 6.19
CA THR A 67 1.05 -5.56 5.35
C THR A 67 2.57 -5.79 5.39
N LEU A 68 3.12 -6.11 6.56
CA LEU A 68 4.54 -6.45 6.72
C LEU A 68 4.92 -7.74 5.98
N GLY A 69 4.03 -8.74 5.97
CA GLY A 69 4.19 -9.96 5.18
C GLY A 69 4.27 -9.66 3.68
N ASP A 70 3.29 -8.92 3.16
CA ASP A 70 3.21 -8.55 1.75
C ASP A 70 4.42 -7.72 1.31
N LEU A 71 4.86 -6.77 2.15
CA LEU A 71 6.06 -5.97 1.87
C LEU A 71 7.34 -6.81 1.87
N ARG A 72 7.46 -7.78 2.80
CA ARG A 72 8.61 -8.68 2.83
C ARG A 72 8.68 -9.53 1.56
N GLU A 73 7.55 -10.07 1.10
CA GLU A 73 7.49 -10.84 -0.14
C GLU A 73 7.91 -10.00 -1.35
N LYS A 74 7.42 -8.76 -1.45
CA LYS A 74 7.82 -7.82 -2.52
C LYS A 74 9.32 -7.50 -2.48
N VAL A 75 9.87 -7.32 -1.28
CA VAL A 75 11.31 -7.06 -1.11
C VAL A 75 12.14 -8.25 -1.58
N GLU A 76 11.75 -9.48 -1.28
CA GLU A 76 12.47 -10.66 -1.78
C GLU A 76 12.38 -10.76 -3.30
N LYS A 77 11.19 -10.60 -3.91
CA LYS A 77 11.06 -10.60 -5.38
C LYS A 77 11.95 -9.55 -6.06
N LEU A 78 11.97 -8.33 -5.54
CA LEU A 78 12.82 -7.25 -6.08
C LEU A 78 14.32 -7.52 -5.90
N LYS A 79 14.72 -8.27 -4.88
CA LYS A 79 16.13 -8.68 -4.72
C LYS A 79 16.52 -9.71 -5.77
N ASP A 80 15.66 -10.68 -6.03
CA ASP A 80 15.89 -11.71 -7.04
C ASP A 80 15.95 -11.09 -8.45
N GLU A 81 14.96 -10.27 -8.81
CA GLU A 81 14.94 -9.54 -10.10
C GLU A 81 16.18 -8.66 -10.27
N ARG A 82 16.64 -7.99 -9.21
CA ARG A 82 17.88 -7.19 -9.25
C ARG A 82 19.10 -8.06 -9.52
N ALA A 83 19.19 -9.25 -8.93
CA ALA A 83 20.32 -10.14 -9.14
C ALA A 83 20.36 -10.64 -10.60
N GLU A 84 19.21 -11.06 -11.14
CA GLU A 84 19.07 -11.49 -12.53
C GLU A 84 19.45 -10.38 -13.52
N LEU A 85 18.97 -9.15 -13.31
CA LEU A 85 19.29 -8.01 -14.17
C LEU A 85 20.79 -7.63 -14.11
N LEU A 86 21.43 -7.79 -12.95
CA LEU A 86 22.87 -7.54 -12.83
C LEU A 86 23.68 -8.57 -13.62
N GLU A 87 23.28 -9.84 -13.60
CA GLU A 87 23.88 -10.89 -14.40
C GLU A 87 23.73 -10.61 -15.91
N GLU A 88 22.53 -10.25 -16.36
CA GLU A 88 22.28 -9.90 -17.77
C GLU A 88 23.12 -8.69 -18.23
N ILE A 89 23.29 -7.67 -17.38
CA ILE A 89 24.14 -6.51 -17.68
C ILE A 89 25.61 -6.94 -17.86
N GLU A 90 26.12 -7.82 -16.99
CA GLU A 90 27.49 -8.33 -17.10
C GLU A 90 27.70 -9.15 -18.37
N GLU A 91 26.74 -10.00 -18.74
CA GLU A 91 26.80 -10.77 -19.99
C GLU A 91 26.80 -9.86 -21.22
N LEU A 92 25.90 -8.88 -21.27
CA LEU A 92 25.83 -7.91 -22.37
C LEU A 92 27.10 -7.08 -22.47
N LYS A 93 27.68 -6.69 -21.33
CA LYS A 93 28.95 -5.96 -21.30
C LYS A 93 30.08 -6.80 -21.90
N ARG A 94 30.24 -8.05 -21.46
CA ARG A 94 31.26 -8.97 -22.01
C ARG A 94 31.08 -9.17 -23.51
N ALA A 95 29.86 -9.43 -23.96
CA ALA A 95 29.57 -9.63 -25.38
C ALA A 95 29.85 -8.36 -26.21
N GLY A 96 29.63 -7.17 -25.64
CA GLY A 96 29.98 -5.90 -26.26
C GLY A 96 31.49 -5.70 -26.37
N GLU A 97 32.24 -5.98 -25.30
CA GLU A 97 33.71 -5.89 -25.27
C GLU A 97 34.36 -6.86 -26.25
N GLU A 98 33.90 -8.12 -26.31
CA GLU A 98 34.40 -9.11 -27.27
C GLU A 98 34.20 -8.64 -28.72
N LYS A 99 33.01 -8.15 -29.06
CA LYS A 99 32.73 -7.62 -30.40
C LYS A 99 33.57 -6.40 -30.74
N ALA A 100 33.78 -5.51 -29.78
CA ALA A 100 34.63 -4.34 -29.98
C ALA A 100 36.07 -4.75 -30.28
N ASN A 101 36.63 -5.68 -29.50
CA ASN A 101 37.98 -6.20 -29.72
C ASN A 101 38.13 -6.85 -31.10
N THR A 102 37.18 -7.71 -31.50
CA THR A 102 37.21 -8.34 -32.83
C THR A 102 37.17 -7.30 -33.95
N LEU A 103 36.31 -6.29 -33.85
CA LEU A 103 36.24 -5.22 -34.85
C LEU A 103 37.51 -4.37 -34.89
N GLU A 104 38.14 -4.12 -33.75
CA GLU A 104 39.42 -3.41 -33.68
C GLU A 104 40.54 -4.20 -34.39
N GLU A 105 40.61 -5.52 -34.19
CA GLU A 105 41.55 -6.41 -34.88
C GLU A 105 41.32 -6.47 -36.40
N GLU A 106 40.05 -6.57 -36.82
CA GLU A 106 39.67 -6.53 -38.24
C GLU A 106 40.04 -5.19 -38.89
N VAL A 107 39.76 -4.07 -38.22
CA VAL A 107 40.12 -2.73 -38.72
C VAL A 107 41.63 -2.55 -38.78
N ALA A 108 42.40 -3.07 -37.82
CA ALA A 108 43.85 -3.03 -37.85
C ALA A 108 44.39 -3.80 -39.06
N SER A 109 43.91 -5.03 -39.28
CA SER A 109 44.30 -5.88 -40.41
C SER A 109 43.97 -5.22 -41.75
N LEU A 110 42.77 -4.65 -41.91
CA LEU A 110 42.37 -3.94 -43.12
C LEU A 110 43.22 -2.69 -43.37
N ARG A 111 43.65 -1.98 -42.32
CA ARG A 111 44.55 -0.84 -42.46
C ARG A 111 45.91 -1.27 -42.99
N GLU A 112 46.46 -2.38 -42.49
CA GLU A 112 47.71 -2.95 -42.98
C GLU A 112 47.59 -3.38 -44.45
N GLU A 113 46.50 -4.06 -44.83
CA GLU A 113 46.24 -4.44 -46.22
C GLU A 113 46.13 -3.22 -47.14
N VAL A 114 45.45 -2.15 -46.70
CA VAL A 114 45.35 -0.90 -47.46
C VAL A 114 46.71 -0.24 -47.67
N GLU A 115 47.57 -0.21 -46.64
CA GLU A 115 48.92 0.34 -46.78
C GLU A 115 49.79 -0.51 -47.72
N ALA A 116 49.74 -1.84 -47.61
CA ALA A 116 50.46 -2.74 -48.52
C ALA A 116 50.03 -2.54 -49.99
N LEU A 117 48.72 -2.38 -50.24
CA LEU A 117 48.21 -2.10 -51.60
C LEU A 117 48.66 -0.74 -52.13
N LYS A 118 48.76 0.28 -51.27
CA LYS A 118 49.27 1.60 -51.67
C LYS A 118 50.74 1.54 -52.06
N GLU A 119 51.57 0.82 -51.30
CA GLU A 119 52.99 0.63 -51.63
C GLU A 119 53.14 -0.04 -53.00
N MET A 120 52.41 -1.15 -53.23
CA MET A 120 52.42 -1.84 -54.52
C MET A 120 52.01 -0.95 -55.71
N LEU A 121 51.05 -0.05 -55.52
CA LEU A 121 50.61 0.89 -56.56
C LEU A 121 51.61 2.04 -56.78
N GLY A 122 52.29 2.50 -55.73
CA GLY A 122 53.35 3.50 -55.86
C GLY A 122 54.59 2.96 -56.61
N ASP A 123 54.85 1.66 -56.51
CA ASP A 123 55.90 0.97 -57.29
C ASP A 123 55.54 0.77 -58.78
N LEU A 124 54.30 1.05 -59.17
CA LEU A 124 53.77 0.89 -60.54
C LEU A 124 53.77 2.20 -61.37
N GLU A 125 54.12 3.35 -60.76
CA GLU A 125 54.29 4.67 -61.43
C GLU A 125 55.78 4.98 -61.72
#